data_AF-A0A0B2UVX2-F1
#
_entry.id   AF-A0A0B2UVX2-F1
#
_cell.length_a   1.000
_cell.length_b   1.000
_cell.length_c   1.000
_cell.angle_alpha   90.00
_cell.angle_beta   90.00
_cell.angle_gamma   90.00
#
_symmetry.space_group_name_H-M   'P 1'
#
loop_
_entity.id
_entity.type
_entity.pdbx_description
1 polymer ?
#
loop_
_entity_poly.entity_id
_entity_poly.type
_entity_poly.pdbx_seq_one_letter_code
_entity_poly.pdbx_strand_id
1 'polypeptide(L)'
;MVSAVFVDENDERKFASIAQHNGIPTSLISFAVVEMAISVPDIICQQVVERCVAIFGPKAYPANLIASSYSNHLMVPHFHIEPRHAVNIHAITTDRSIDLFPPPRSVSDVLLAVVRYYKWTSLVLLYRNASGRALRSGKQPFSPINSFQSNQKSFDYLPSMADTIRQRK
;
A
#
# COMPACT_ATOMS: atom_id res chain seq x y z
N MET A 1 -2.73 -28.87 11.99
CA MET A 1 -3.58 -28.19 11.00
C MET A 1 -2.71 -27.16 10.30
N VAL A 2 -2.93 -26.82 9.04
CA VAL A 2 -2.11 -25.81 8.34
C VAL A 2 -3.03 -24.64 8.04
N SER A 3 -2.74 -23.45 8.57
CA SER A 3 -3.66 -22.31 8.52
C SER A 3 -3.00 -21.02 8.01
N ALA A 4 -3.82 -20.17 7.41
CA ALA A 4 -3.52 -18.76 7.22
C ALA A 4 -4.04 -17.98 8.42
N VAL A 5 -3.24 -17.05 8.93
CA VAL A 5 -3.56 -16.32 10.17
C VAL A 5 -3.83 -14.87 9.87
N PHE A 6 -4.97 -14.37 10.32
CA PHE A 6 -5.32 -12.96 10.29
C PHE A 6 -5.18 -12.37 11.67
N VAL A 7 -4.30 -11.39 11.79
CA VAL A 7 -3.95 -10.74 13.05
C VAL A 7 -4.79 -9.46 13.21
N ASP A 8 -6.10 -9.58 12.95
CA ASP A 8 -7.15 -8.57 13.19
C ASP A 8 -8.54 -9.23 13.09
N GLU A 9 -9.29 -9.24 14.19
CA GLU A 9 -10.65 -9.79 14.27
C GLU A 9 -11.67 -9.01 13.42
N ASN A 10 -11.42 -7.72 13.15
CA ASN A 10 -12.38 -6.88 12.43
C ASN A 10 -12.57 -7.30 10.97
N ASP A 11 -11.66 -8.12 10.44
CA ASP A 11 -11.78 -8.67 9.10
C ASP A 11 -12.29 -10.11 9.06
N GLU A 12 -12.57 -10.74 10.21
CA GLU A 12 -13.06 -12.12 10.29
C GLU A 12 -14.27 -12.34 9.40
N ARG A 13 -15.31 -11.51 9.56
CA ARG A 13 -16.55 -11.64 8.76
C ARG A 13 -16.30 -11.46 7.27
N LYS A 14 -15.39 -10.56 6.89
CA LYS A 14 -15.07 -10.29 5.48
C LYS A 14 -14.33 -11.49 4.88
N PHE A 15 -13.30 -11.98 5.55
CA PHE A 15 -12.50 -13.10 5.05
C PHE A 15 -13.26 -14.42 5.11
N ALA A 16 -14.09 -14.66 6.13
CA ALA A 16 -14.98 -15.82 6.16
C ALA A 16 -15.94 -15.82 4.96
N SER A 17 -16.52 -14.67 4.63
CA SER A 17 -17.41 -14.53 3.47
C SER A 17 -16.67 -14.77 2.15
N ILE A 18 -15.45 -14.24 2.01
CA ILE A 18 -14.60 -14.47 0.83
C ILE A 18 -14.21 -15.95 0.73
N ALA A 19 -13.82 -16.58 1.84
CA ALA A 19 -13.44 -17.99 1.89
C ALA A 19 -14.60 -18.89 1.47
N GLN A 20 -15.80 -18.66 2.03
CA GLN A 20 -17.01 -19.39 1.66
C GLN A 20 -17.35 -19.22 0.17
N HIS A 21 -17.27 -18.00 -0.36
CA HIS A 21 -17.51 -17.73 -1.78
C HIS A 21 -16.53 -18.49 -2.69
N ASN A 22 -15.28 -18.66 -2.26
CA ASN A 22 -14.23 -19.33 -3.04
C ASN A 22 -14.09 -20.83 -2.71
N GLY A 23 -14.99 -21.42 -1.92
CA GLY A 23 -14.93 -22.83 -1.53
C GLY A 23 -13.74 -23.18 -0.63
N ILE A 24 -13.14 -22.19 0.03
CA ILE A 24 -12.02 -22.38 0.96
C ILE A 24 -12.61 -22.76 2.33
N PRO A 25 -12.22 -23.90 2.93
CA PRO A 25 -12.67 -24.27 4.26
C PRO A 25 -12.23 -23.22 5.29
N THR A 26 -13.18 -22.66 6.04
CA THR A 26 -12.92 -21.68 7.10
C THR A 26 -12.04 -22.23 8.21
N SER A 27 -11.99 -23.56 8.35
CA SER A 27 -11.11 -24.26 9.27
C SER A 27 -9.61 -24.02 8.98
N LEU A 28 -9.25 -23.67 7.74
CA LEU A 28 -7.88 -23.31 7.36
C LEU A 28 -7.53 -21.84 7.68
N ILE A 29 -8.44 -21.10 8.30
CA ILE A 29 -8.26 -19.69 8.63
C ILE A 29 -8.31 -19.54 10.16
N SER A 30 -7.27 -18.94 10.71
CA SER A 30 -7.18 -18.59 12.13
C SER A 30 -7.24 -17.09 12.29
N PHE A 31 -7.91 -16.61 13.34
CA PHE A 31 -7.99 -15.19 13.68
C PHE A 31 -7.38 -14.98 15.05
N ALA A 32 -6.48 -14.00 15.14
CA ALA A 32 -5.84 -13.61 16.38
C ALA A 32 -6.16 -12.15 16.70
N VAL A 33 -6.64 -11.90 17.91
CA VAL A 33 -6.95 -10.56 18.41
C VAL A 33 -5.67 -9.89 18.90
N VAL A 34 -5.39 -8.69 18.40
CA VAL A 34 -4.29 -7.85 18.91
C VAL A 34 -4.85 -6.71 19.74
N GLU A 35 -4.83 -6.89 21.06
CA GLU A 35 -5.20 -5.82 21.99
C GLU A 35 -4.10 -4.75 22.07
N MET A 36 -2.83 -5.17 22.07
CA MET A 36 -1.67 -4.28 22.18
C MET A 36 -0.56 -4.71 21.22
N ALA A 37 0.18 -3.76 20.67
CA ALA A 37 1.28 -4.06 19.75
C ALA A 37 2.37 -4.97 20.37
N ILE A 38 2.49 -4.98 21.70
CA ILE A 38 3.45 -5.81 22.43
C ILE A 38 3.10 -7.30 22.42
N SER A 39 1.84 -7.69 22.19
CA SER A 39 1.44 -9.11 22.14
C SER A 39 1.65 -9.76 20.77
N VAL A 40 1.94 -8.94 19.74
CA VAL A 40 2.15 -9.41 18.36
C VAL A 40 3.23 -10.49 18.25
N PRO A 41 4.41 -10.37 18.88
CA PRO A 41 5.43 -11.42 18.86
C PRO A 41 4.92 -12.77 19.38
N ASP A 42 4.25 -12.77 20.53
CA ASP A 42 3.78 -13.99 21.19
C ASP A 42 2.72 -14.69 20.33
N ILE A 43 1.79 -13.91 19.77
CA ILE A 43 0.77 -14.41 18.83
C ILE A 43 1.44 -15.06 17.62
N ILE A 44 2.41 -14.38 16.99
CA ILE A 44 3.09 -14.92 15.80
C ILE A 44 3.83 -16.21 16.14
N CYS A 45 4.59 -16.24 17.24
CA CYS A 45 5.32 -17.43 17.67
C CYS A 45 4.38 -18.61 17.93
N GLN A 46 3.25 -18.38 18.61
CA GLN A 46 2.24 -19.41 18.83
C GLN A 46 1.68 -19.96 17.51
N GLN A 47 1.35 -19.07 16.58
CA GLN A 47 0.79 -19.47 15.29
C GLN A 47 1.78 -20.25 14.41
N VAL A 48 3.09 -19.94 14.52
CA VAL A 48 4.13 -20.73 13.86
C VAL A 48 4.22 -22.15 14.45
N VAL A 49 4.10 -22.28 15.78
CA VAL A 49 4.03 -23.60 16.44
C VAL A 49 2.80 -24.39 15.96
N GLU A 50 1.68 -23.70 15.72
CA GLU A 50 0.45 -24.26 15.14
C GLU A 50 0.55 -24.58 13.63
N ARG A 51 1.74 -24.39 13.03
CA ARG A 51 2.07 -24.64 11.61
C ARG A 51 1.33 -23.69 10.64
N CYS A 52 1.29 -22.41 10.95
CA CYS A 52 0.80 -21.41 10.00
C CYS A 52 1.68 -21.34 8.72
N VAL A 53 1.04 -21.09 7.57
CA VAL A 53 1.73 -20.94 6.27
C VAL A 53 1.86 -19.49 5.81
N ALA A 54 1.06 -18.59 6.40
CA ALA A 54 1.05 -17.18 6.06
C ALA A 54 0.46 -16.36 7.20
N ILE A 55 0.98 -15.14 7.37
CA ILE A 55 0.51 -14.17 8.34
C ILE A 55 0.01 -12.93 7.61
N PHE A 56 -1.26 -12.61 7.79
CA PHE A 56 -1.85 -11.33 7.42
C PHE A 56 -1.78 -10.44 8.65
N GLY A 57 -0.76 -9.58 8.66
CA GLY A 57 -0.41 -8.81 9.84
C GLY A 57 -1.44 -7.76 10.24
N PRO A 58 -1.34 -7.26 11.47
CA PRO A 58 -2.20 -6.19 11.95
C PRO A 58 -1.97 -4.93 11.11
N LYS A 59 -3.01 -4.11 10.97
CA LYS A 59 -2.98 -2.89 10.14
C LYS A 59 -2.27 -1.72 10.82
N ALA A 60 -2.47 -1.60 12.13
CA ALA A 60 -2.05 -0.45 12.90
C ALA A 60 -0.53 -0.42 13.12
N TYR A 61 0.05 0.77 13.03
CA TYR A 61 1.40 1.03 13.52
C TYR A 61 1.38 1.10 15.06
N PRO A 62 2.37 0.52 15.78
CA PRO A 62 3.58 -0.15 15.29
C PRO A 62 3.45 -1.67 15.13
N ALA A 63 2.27 -2.23 15.43
CA ALA A 63 2.02 -3.68 15.40
C ALA A 63 2.39 -4.32 14.05
N ASN A 64 2.08 -3.64 12.95
CA ASN A 64 2.39 -4.07 11.58
C ASN A 64 3.89 -4.24 11.32
N LEU A 65 4.73 -3.35 11.88
CA LEU A 65 6.18 -3.38 11.75
C LEU A 65 6.78 -4.55 12.54
N ILE A 66 6.28 -4.76 13.77
CA ILE A 66 6.68 -5.88 14.62
C ILE A 66 6.34 -7.19 13.92
N ALA A 67 5.12 -7.31 13.38
CA ALA A 67 4.68 -8.49 12.65
C ALA A 67 5.57 -8.80 11.44
N SER A 68 5.92 -7.77 10.65
CA SER A 68 6.82 -7.92 9.51
C SER A 68 8.22 -8.40 9.93
N SER A 69 8.76 -7.86 11.04
CA SER A 69 10.09 -8.23 11.54
C SER A 69 10.14 -9.68 12.01
N TYR A 70 9.16 -10.12 12.80
CA TYR A 70 9.07 -11.48 13.33
C TYR A 70 8.79 -12.50 12.24
N SER A 71 7.85 -12.21 11.34
CA SER A 71 7.54 -13.09 10.20
C SER A 71 8.77 -13.31 9.33
N ASN A 72 9.58 -12.26 9.12
CA ASN A 72 10.83 -12.37 8.37
C ASN A 72 11.86 -13.26 9.07
N HIS A 73 12.06 -13.09 10.38
CA HIS A 73 12.98 -13.94 11.17
C HIS A 73 12.54 -15.40 11.21
N LEU A 74 11.22 -15.64 11.28
CA LEU A 74 10.64 -16.99 11.34
C LEU A 74 10.42 -17.60 9.95
N MET A 75 10.89 -16.93 8.88
CA MET A 75 10.79 -17.38 7.50
C MET A 75 9.34 -17.58 6.99
N VAL A 76 8.36 -16.93 7.63
CA VAL A 76 6.93 -17.02 7.28
C VAL A 76 6.53 -15.89 6.35
N PRO A 77 5.80 -16.16 5.25
CA PRO A 77 5.23 -15.12 4.39
C PRO A 77 4.34 -14.15 5.16
N HIS A 78 4.58 -12.86 4.98
CA HIS A 78 3.80 -11.79 5.61
C HIS A 78 3.05 -10.98 4.56
N PHE A 79 1.76 -10.74 4.73
CA PHE A 79 0.94 -9.96 3.79
C PHE A 79 0.45 -8.67 4.45
N HIS A 80 0.70 -7.54 3.77
CA HIS A 80 0.12 -6.26 4.13
C HIS A 80 -1.19 -6.05 3.38
N ILE A 81 -2.27 -5.83 4.12
CA ILE A 81 -3.63 -5.63 3.60
C ILE A 81 -4.08 -4.17 3.62
N GLU A 82 -3.25 -3.27 4.15
CA GLU A 82 -3.51 -1.83 4.24
C GLU A 82 -2.27 -1.02 3.83
N PRO A 83 -2.44 0.25 3.42
CA PRO A 83 -1.33 1.09 3.01
C PRO A 83 -0.26 1.15 4.09
N ARG A 84 0.98 0.81 3.73
CA ARG A 84 2.10 0.92 4.67
C ARG A 84 2.27 2.37 5.08
N HIS A 85 2.50 2.57 6.38
CA HIS A 85 3.05 3.82 6.85
C HIS A 85 4.40 4.00 6.16
N ALA A 86 4.68 5.19 5.63
CA ALA A 86 5.94 5.54 4.98
C ALA A 86 7.08 5.59 6.01
N VAL A 87 7.43 4.44 6.56
CA VAL A 87 8.60 4.23 7.39
C VAL A 87 9.67 3.71 6.44
N ASN A 88 10.75 4.46 6.33
CA ASN A 88 11.91 4.09 5.54
C ASN A 88 12.64 2.97 6.30
N ILE A 89 12.09 1.76 6.26
CA ILE A 89 12.72 0.57 6.83
C ILE A 89 13.89 0.29 5.89
N HIS A 90 15.09 0.65 6.33
CA HIS A 90 16.31 0.37 5.58
C HIS A 90 16.29 -1.10 5.18
N ALA A 91 16.50 -1.33 3.87
CA ALA A 91 16.45 -2.62 3.20
C ALA A 91 17.21 -3.69 4.00
N ILE A 92 16.46 -4.45 4.80
CA ILE A 92 16.91 -5.75 5.24
C ILE A 92 16.82 -6.61 3.99
N THR A 93 17.96 -7.16 3.56
CA THR A 93 18.18 -7.83 2.27
C THR A 93 17.31 -9.06 2.01
N THR A 94 16.49 -9.44 3.00
CA THR A 94 15.43 -10.44 2.86
C THR A 94 14.17 -9.83 3.43
N ASP A 95 13.36 -9.14 2.63
CA ASP A 95 11.98 -8.79 3.02
C ASP A 95 11.06 -9.86 2.42
N ARG A 96 10.45 -10.68 3.28
CA ARG A 96 9.43 -11.67 2.89
C ARG A 96 8.01 -11.15 3.01
N SER A 97 7.84 -9.83 3.15
CA SER A 97 6.55 -9.20 3.11
C SER A 97 6.07 -8.94 1.69
N ILE A 98 4.81 -9.24 1.42
CA ILE A 98 4.11 -8.92 0.18
C ILE A 98 3.13 -7.81 0.48
N ASP A 99 3.22 -6.71 -0.26
CA ASP A 99 2.21 -5.64 -0.20
C ASP A 99 1.08 -5.95 -1.18
N LEU A 100 -0.14 -6.10 -0.65
CA LEU A 100 -1.34 -6.24 -1.48
C LEU A 100 -1.99 -4.88 -1.76
N PHE A 101 -1.53 -3.80 -1.12
CA PHE A 101 -2.02 -2.46 -1.37
C PHE A 101 -1.26 -1.81 -2.53
N PRO A 102 -1.94 -1.15 -3.48
CA PRO A 102 -1.27 -0.51 -4.60
C PRO A 102 -0.29 0.57 -4.10
N PRO A 103 0.88 0.72 -4.74
CA PRO A 103 1.82 1.78 -4.38
C PRO A 103 1.14 3.16 -4.43
N PRO A 104 1.39 4.07 -3.47
CA PRO A 104 0.72 5.38 -3.40
C PRO A 104 0.82 6.21 -4.69
N ARG A 105 1.88 6.02 -5.47
CA ARG A 105 2.08 6.68 -6.77
C ARG A 105 1.02 6.29 -7.79
N SER A 106 0.57 5.03 -7.81
CA SER A 106 -0.41 4.54 -8.78
C SER A 106 -1.73 5.31 -8.71
N VAL A 107 -2.18 5.65 -7.50
CA VAL A 107 -3.38 6.46 -7.29
C VAL A 107 -3.16 7.90 -7.78
N SER A 108 -1.97 8.45 -7.51
CA SER A 108 -1.61 9.80 -7.94
C SER A 108 -1.53 9.92 -9.46
N ASP A 109 -0.98 8.91 -10.15
CA ASP A 109 -0.86 8.88 -11.61
C ASP A 109 -2.24 8.87 -12.29
N VAL A 110 -3.18 8.08 -11.76
CA VAL A 110 -4.56 8.05 -12.25
C VAL A 110 -5.26 9.40 -12.02
N LEU A 111 -5.13 9.99 -10.83
CA LEU A 111 -5.72 11.30 -10.54
C LEU A 111 -5.16 12.38 -11.46
N LEU A 112 -3.84 12.39 -11.69
CA LEU A 112 -3.21 13.32 -12.63
C LEU A 112 -3.71 13.13 -14.06
N ALA A 113 -3.92 11.88 -14.50
CA ALA A 113 -4.47 11.59 -15.82
C ALA A 113 -5.89 12.17 -15.97
N VAL A 114 -6.75 12.01 -14.96
CA VAL A 114 -8.11 12.58 -14.94
C VAL A 114 -8.07 14.11 -14.99
N VAL A 115 -7.24 14.74 -14.15
CA VAL A 115 -7.07 16.20 -14.09
C VAL A 115 -6.63 16.75 -15.46
N ARG A 116 -5.68 16.08 -16.12
CA ARG A 116 -5.20 16.45 -17.45
C ARG A 116 -6.25 16.26 -18.53
N TYR A 117 -6.99 15.15 -18.48
CA TYR A 117 -8.05 14.85 -19.45
C TYR A 117 -9.15 15.93 -19.44
N TYR A 118 -9.61 16.33 -18.25
CA TYR A 118 -10.64 17.37 -18.10
C TYR A 118 -10.09 18.79 -18.11
N LYS A 119 -8.76 18.97 -18.25
CA LYS A 119 -8.08 20.28 -18.26
C LYS A 119 -8.43 21.14 -17.05
N TRP A 120 -8.58 20.53 -15.88
CA TRP A 120 -8.89 21.25 -14.66
C TRP A 120 -7.71 22.15 -14.25
N THR A 121 -7.99 23.43 -14.02
CA THR A 121 -6.99 24.44 -13.62
C THR A 121 -7.04 24.76 -12.13
N SER A 122 -8.14 24.44 -11.46
CA SER A 122 -8.34 24.66 -10.02
C SER A 122 -9.11 23.49 -9.42
N LEU A 123 -8.61 22.96 -8.30
CA LEU A 123 -9.07 21.73 -7.67
C LEU A 123 -8.99 21.87 -6.16
N VAL A 124 -9.96 21.28 -5.46
CA VAL A 124 -9.94 21.14 -4.01
C VAL A 124 -9.99 19.65 -3.68
N LEU A 125 -8.97 19.16 -2.99
CA LEU A 125 -8.91 17.77 -2.53
C LEU A 125 -9.54 17.68 -1.14
N LEU A 126 -10.71 17.06 -1.05
CA LEU A 126 -11.36 16.74 0.22
C LEU A 126 -11.03 15.29 0.59
N TYR A 127 -10.43 15.08 1.76
CA TYR A 127 -10.13 13.74 2.26
C TYR A 127 -10.63 13.59 3.70
N ARG A 128 -11.15 12.40 4.03
CA ARG A 128 -11.93 12.14 5.24
C ARG A 128 -11.10 12.17 6.53
N ASN A 129 -9.81 11.81 6.47
CA ASN A 129 -8.87 11.86 7.58
C ASN A 129 -7.43 11.89 7.07
N ALA A 130 -6.57 12.72 7.67
CA ALA A 130 -5.12 12.74 7.42
C ALA A 130 -4.44 11.52 8.07
N SER A 131 -4.87 10.31 7.74
CA SER A 131 -4.18 9.07 8.17
C SER A 131 -2.91 8.83 7.34
N GLY A 132 -2.25 9.91 6.93
CA GLY A 132 -0.98 9.94 6.24
C GLY A 132 -0.01 10.77 7.07
N ARG A 133 0.41 10.25 8.22
CA ARG A 133 1.42 10.86 9.11
C ARG A 133 2.83 10.89 8.49
N ALA A 134 2.94 10.94 7.16
CA ALA A 134 4.18 11.19 6.42
C ALA A 134 4.65 12.66 6.54
N LEU A 135 3.83 13.55 7.11
CA LEU A 135 4.14 14.96 7.37
C LEU A 135 5.04 15.22 8.60
N ARG A 136 5.55 14.19 9.30
CA ARG A 136 6.42 14.36 10.49
C ARG A 136 7.89 14.00 10.30
N SER A 137 8.29 13.55 9.10
CA SER A 137 9.69 13.63 8.70
C SER A 137 9.94 15.07 8.27
N GLY A 138 10.92 15.76 8.85
CA GLY A 138 11.28 17.16 8.57
C GLY A 138 11.78 17.45 7.15
N LYS A 139 11.31 16.71 6.14
CA LYS A 139 11.41 17.06 4.73
C LYS A 139 10.00 17.41 4.27
N GLN A 140 9.80 18.69 3.95
CA GLN A 140 8.54 19.19 3.38
C GLN A 140 8.05 18.25 2.27
N PRO A 141 6.86 17.63 2.39
CA PRO A 141 6.19 17.08 1.23
C PRO A 141 5.52 18.27 0.56
N PHE A 142 6.08 18.68 -0.58
CA PHE A 142 5.66 19.82 -1.39
C PHE A 142 5.98 21.19 -0.76
N SER A 143 7.05 21.80 -1.26
CA SER A 143 7.08 23.27 -1.32
C SER A 143 5.81 23.74 -2.01
N PRO A 144 5.15 24.82 -1.54
CA PRO A 144 4.03 25.40 -2.26
C PRO A 144 4.52 25.70 -3.68
N ILE A 145 3.77 25.26 -4.68
CA ILE A 145 3.92 25.80 -6.03
C ILE A 145 3.46 27.25 -5.90
N ASN A 146 4.41 28.11 -5.51
CA ASN A 146 4.27 29.53 -5.65
C ASN A 146 4.01 29.78 -7.12
N SER A 147 2.82 30.27 -7.42
CA SER A 147 2.37 30.69 -8.72
C SER A 147 2.40 29.63 -9.81
N PHE A 148 1.19 29.29 -10.30
CA PHE A 148 0.99 29.15 -11.74
C PHE A 148 1.36 30.49 -12.40
N GLN A 149 2.65 30.82 -12.48
CA GLN A 149 3.14 31.83 -13.39
C GLN A 149 3.18 31.18 -14.75
N SER A 150 2.35 31.70 -15.66
CA SER A 150 2.44 31.44 -17.09
C SER A 150 3.84 31.84 -17.57
N ASN A 151 4.80 30.92 -17.53
CA ASN A 151 6.03 31.06 -18.28
C ASN A 151 5.75 30.67 -19.73
N GLN A 152 5.15 31.64 -20.42
CA GLN A 152 5.13 31.74 -21.86
C GLN A 152 6.57 32.07 -22.31
N LYS A 153 7.41 31.04 -22.42
CA LYS A 153 8.69 31.11 -23.11
C LYS A 153 8.83 29.88 -24.01
N SER A 154 8.49 30.12 -25.27
CA SER A 154 9.19 29.67 -26.48
C SER A 154 9.89 28.31 -26.37
N PHE A 155 9.16 27.26 -26.71
CA PHE A 155 9.75 26.07 -27.34
C PHE A 155 9.30 26.08 -28.80
N ASP A 156 9.89 26.99 -29.57
CA ASP A 156 10.12 26.74 -30.99
C ASP A 156 11.14 25.61 -31.11
N TYR A 157 10.99 24.80 -32.16
CA TYR A 157 11.74 23.58 -32.50
C TYR A 157 11.19 22.26 -31.93
N LEU A 158 10.11 21.77 -32.56
CA LEU A 158 10.06 20.42 -33.12
C LEU A 158 9.18 20.45 -34.39
N PRO A 159 9.65 19.94 -35.55
CA PRO A 159 8.88 19.99 -36.79
C PRO A 159 7.63 19.10 -36.69
N SER A 160 6.52 19.65 -37.18
CA SER A 160 5.22 19.02 -37.26
C SER A 160 5.30 17.69 -38.03
N MET A 161 4.83 16.61 -37.40
CA MET A 161 4.58 15.28 -38.00
C MET A 161 3.38 15.30 -38.99
N ALA A 162 3.18 16.40 -39.72
CA ALA A 162 2.15 16.53 -40.75
C ALA A 162 2.70 16.44 -42.18
N ASP A 163 4.02 16.41 -42.37
CA ASP A 163 4.63 16.42 -43.72
C ASP A 163 5.02 15.03 -44.27
N THR A 164 4.75 13.93 -43.57
CA THR A 164 5.11 12.56 -44.02
C THR A 164 4.02 11.85 -44.84
N ILE A 165 3.03 12.57 -45.36
CA ILE A 165 2.05 12.02 -46.32
C ILE A 165 1.96 12.91 -47.55
N ARG A 166 3.10 13.16 -48.19
CA ARG A 166 3.13 13.73 -49.54
C ARG A 166 4.30 13.28 -50.41
N GLN A 167 4.85 12.09 -50.16
CA GLN A 167 5.74 11.39 -51.11
C GLN A 167 5.53 9.88 -51.07
N ARG A 168 4.35 9.45 -51.54
CA ARG A 168 4.20 8.14 -52.21
C ARG A 168 3.59 8.40 -53.58
N LYS A 169 4.46 8.69 -54.54
CA LYS A 169 4.31 8.26 -55.93
C LYS A 169 5.38 7.21 -56.16
#